data_AF-A0A7C6WE90-F1
#
_entry.id   AF-A0A7C6WE90-F1
#
_cell.length_a   1.000
_cell.length_b   1.000
_cell.length_c   1.000
_cell.angle_alpha   90.00
_cell.angle_beta   90.00
_cell.angle_gamma   90.00
#
_symmetry.space_group_name_H-M   'P 1'
#
loop_
_entity.id
_entity.type
_entity.pdbx_description
1 polymer ?
#
loop_
_entity_poly.entity_id
_entity_poly.type
_entity_poly.pdbx_seq_one_letter_code
_entity_poly.pdbx_strand_id
1 'polypeptide(L)'
;MDDLRISKRVSNANFYLITFIVGFIAFFLIREIIMLVLMIAFEIRDPGFAVSFASLLEQGNFLGFTPNMWTALNLSQFLGNLILTIPLVIILWKVIVRDFKLFKTELWHNLRVIGFGFILMLFGQNLLSRIYQYFGIVDESANQELIMYALEADSSIFILLSVVILAPLLEELLFRQLFFGLLEEKFKFPKVVALLISAAVFAALHAYDIFFFQYFFMALILAGSYSLFKNNIIIPIGIHFLNNAVILLYVFDIIG
;
A
#
# COMPACT_ATOMS: atom_id res chain seq x y z
N MET A 1 27.30 -9.47 16.42
CA MET A 1 26.06 -10.12 15.93
C MET A 1 24.81 -9.69 16.71
N ASP A 2 24.92 -9.12 17.93
CA ASP A 2 23.76 -8.63 18.70
C ASP A 2 23.13 -7.32 18.19
N ASP A 3 23.85 -6.51 17.40
CA ASP A 3 23.36 -5.19 16.94
C ASP A 3 22.28 -5.24 15.83
N LEU A 4 22.02 -6.41 15.24
CA LEU A 4 20.97 -6.61 14.23
C LEU A 4 19.67 -7.15 14.83
N ARG A 5 19.62 -7.34 16.15
CA ARG A 5 18.45 -7.89 16.82
C ARG A 5 17.39 -6.81 17.06
N ILE A 6 16.24 -6.92 16.38
CA ILE A 6 15.18 -5.89 16.45
C ILE A 6 14.54 -5.87 17.85
N SER A 7 14.39 -7.04 18.46
CA SER A 7 13.87 -7.20 19.82
C SER A 7 14.89 -7.89 20.73
N LYS A 8 15.14 -7.31 21.92
CA LYS A 8 15.97 -7.96 22.94
C LYS A 8 15.30 -9.17 23.58
N ARG A 9 13.96 -9.23 23.56
CA ARG A 9 13.17 -10.27 24.25
C ARG A 9 12.80 -11.45 23.35
N VAL A 10 12.69 -11.24 22.04
CA VAL A 10 12.25 -12.24 21.06
C VAL A 10 13.36 -12.46 20.03
N SER A 11 13.47 -13.66 19.45
CA SER A 11 14.41 -13.89 18.33
C SER A 11 13.95 -13.11 17.10
N ASN A 12 14.86 -12.74 16.18
CA ASN A 12 14.48 -12.02 14.97
C ASN A 12 13.42 -12.78 14.15
N ALA A 13 13.60 -14.09 13.97
CA ALA A 13 12.66 -14.93 13.24
C ALA A 13 11.24 -14.90 13.84
N ASN A 14 11.11 -14.98 15.16
CA ASN A 14 9.80 -14.91 15.83
C ASN A 14 9.25 -13.48 15.88
N PHE A 15 10.12 -12.47 15.97
CA PHE A 15 9.72 -11.07 15.88
C PHE A 15 9.06 -10.78 14.52
N TYR A 16 9.70 -11.15 13.42
CA TYR A 16 9.14 -10.97 12.07
C TYR A 16 7.81 -11.71 11.91
N LEU A 17 7.74 -12.97 12.35
CA LEU A 17 6.51 -13.77 12.27
C LEU A 17 5.34 -13.15 13.04
N ILE A 18 5.54 -12.85 14.33
CA ILE A 18 4.47 -12.33 15.19
C ILE A 18 4.05 -10.95 14.73
N THR A 19 5.01 -10.06 14.45
CA THR A 19 4.71 -8.68 14.05
C THR A 19 4.04 -8.64 12.67
N PHE A 20 4.47 -9.49 11.73
CA PHE A 20 3.80 -9.60 10.44
C PHE A 20 2.38 -10.12 10.60
N ILE A 21 2.15 -11.25 11.29
CA ILE A 21 0.79 -11.81 11.44
C ILE A 21 -0.14 -10.81 12.12
N VAL A 22 0.28 -10.22 13.24
CA VAL A 22 -0.54 -9.24 13.97
C VAL A 22 -0.79 -8.00 13.11
N GLY A 23 0.25 -7.45 12.48
CA GLY A 23 0.14 -6.28 11.61
C GLY A 23 -0.74 -6.53 10.39
N PHE A 24 -0.62 -7.70 9.75
CA PHE A 24 -1.38 -8.09 8.57
C PHE A 24 -2.86 -8.36 8.90
N ILE A 25 -3.15 -9.04 10.02
CA ILE A 25 -4.54 -9.19 10.48
C ILE A 25 -5.12 -7.82 10.81
N ALA A 26 -4.38 -6.97 11.52
CA ALA A 26 -4.83 -5.62 11.87
C ALA A 26 -5.05 -4.74 10.63
N PHE A 27 -4.26 -4.93 9.57
CA PHE A 27 -4.36 -4.20 8.29
C PHE A 27 -5.75 -4.34 7.67
N PHE A 28 -6.32 -5.54 7.69
CA PHE A 28 -7.69 -5.75 7.23
C PHE A 28 -8.70 -5.38 8.31
N LEU A 29 -8.53 -5.85 9.56
CA LEU A 29 -9.58 -5.72 10.57
C LEU A 29 -9.85 -4.29 11.04
N ILE A 30 -8.83 -3.46 11.23
CA ILE A 30 -9.02 -2.13 11.82
C ILE A 30 -9.90 -1.27 10.91
N ARG A 31 -9.64 -1.30 9.60
CA ARG A 31 -10.45 -0.58 8.62
C ARG A 31 -11.91 -1.05 8.65
N GLU A 32 -12.14 -2.37 8.63
CA GLU A 32 -13.50 -2.92 8.64
C GLU A 32 -14.26 -2.57 9.93
N ILE A 33 -13.58 -2.54 11.08
CA ILE A 33 -14.20 -2.10 12.35
C ILE A 33 -14.60 -0.62 12.27
N ILE A 34 -13.75 0.25 11.72
CA ILE A 34 -14.07 1.67 11.57
C ILE A 34 -15.22 1.85 10.57
N MET A 35 -15.19 1.13 9.45
CA MET A 35 -16.26 1.11 8.46
C MET A 35 -17.58 0.72 9.12
N LEU A 36 -17.60 -0.35 9.93
CA LEU A 36 -18.79 -0.79 10.65
C LEU A 36 -19.34 0.29 11.60
N VAL A 37 -18.46 0.98 12.34
CA VAL A 37 -18.86 2.08 13.23
C VAL A 37 -19.47 3.24 12.44
N LEU A 38 -18.86 3.63 11.32
CA LEU A 38 -19.38 4.70 10.45
C LEU A 38 -20.72 4.31 9.82
N MET A 39 -20.84 3.06 9.35
CA MET A 39 -22.07 2.49 8.81
C MET A 39 -23.22 2.58 9.82
N ILE A 40 -22.98 2.17 11.07
CA ILE A 40 -23.99 2.28 12.14
C ILE A 40 -24.35 3.75 12.41
N ALA A 41 -23.34 4.63 12.46
CA ALA A 41 -23.57 6.05 12.73
C ALA A 41 -24.40 6.74 11.63
N PHE A 42 -24.18 6.38 10.36
CA PHE A 42 -24.96 6.88 9.24
C PHE A 42 -26.36 6.26 9.19
N GLU A 43 -26.50 4.95 9.42
CA GLU A 43 -27.80 4.26 9.46
C GLU A 43 -28.75 4.88 10.50
N ILE A 44 -28.24 5.30 11.66
CA ILE A 44 -29.05 5.98 12.69
C ILE A 44 -29.63 7.32 12.18
N ARG A 45 -28.93 8.00 11.27
CA ARG A 45 -29.31 9.32 10.74
C ARG A 45 -30.08 9.23 9.42
N ASP A 46 -29.82 8.18 8.64
CA ASP A 46 -30.34 7.93 7.30
C ASP A 46 -30.72 6.44 7.18
N PRO A 47 -31.91 6.04 7.66
CA PRO A 47 -32.32 4.63 7.66
C PRO A 47 -32.35 4.02 6.25
N GLY A 48 -31.74 2.85 6.09
CA GLY A 48 -31.55 2.18 4.81
C GLY A 48 -30.20 2.46 4.15
N PHE A 49 -29.38 3.36 4.73
CA PHE A 49 -28.02 3.64 4.28
C PHE A 49 -27.19 2.37 4.12
N ALA A 50 -27.18 1.49 5.13
CA ALA A 50 -26.31 0.33 5.15
C ALA A 50 -26.64 -0.68 4.04
N VAL A 51 -27.93 -0.94 3.83
CA VAL A 51 -28.42 -1.86 2.79
C VAL A 51 -28.17 -1.28 1.39
N SER A 52 -28.47 0.01 1.20
CA SER A 52 -28.23 0.70 -0.06
C SER A 52 -26.74 0.69 -0.42
N PHE A 53 -25.88 1.04 0.55
CA PHE A 53 -24.44 1.05 0.36
C PHE A 53 -23.88 -0.33 0.03
N ALA A 54 -24.28 -1.36 0.77
CA ALA A 54 -23.85 -2.73 0.50
C ALA A 54 -24.30 -3.20 -0.90
N SER A 55 -25.53 -2.88 -1.30
CA SER A 55 -26.05 -3.24 -2.62
C SER A 55 -25.29 -2.55 -3.76
N LEU A 56 -24.95 -1.26 -3.61
CA LEU A 56 -24.20 -0.52 -4.63
C LEU A 56 -22.75 -1.01 -4.72
N LEU A 57 -22.12 -1.32 -3.58
CA LEU A 57 -20.80 -1.93 -3.51
C LEU A 57 -20.76 -3.28 -4.23
N GLU A 58 -21.72 -4.17 -3.95
CA GLU A 58 -21.80 -5.49 -4.58
C GLU A 58 -21.97 -5.41 -6.10
N GLN A 59 -22.69 -4.39 -6.58
CA GLN A 59 -22.89 -4.14 -8.00
C GLN A 59 -21.72 -3.42 -8.67
N GLY A 60 -20.73 -2.94 -7.91
CA GLY A 60 -19.66 -2.07 -8.43
C GLY A 60 -20.18 -0.72 -8.96
N ASN A 61 -21.36 -0.27 -8.52
CA ASN A 61 -21.98 0.95 -9.01
C ASN A 61 -21.54 2.17 -8.19
N PHE A 62 -20.31 2.62 -8.41
CA PHE A 62 -19.70 3.74 -7.68
C PHE A 62 -20.37 5.10 -7.97
N LEU A 63 -20.93 5.29 -9.16
CA LEU A 63 -21.69 6.49 -9.51
C LEU A 63 -22.96 6.67 -8.67
N GLY A 64 -23.51 5.58 -8.14
CA GLY A 64 -24.68 5.62 -7.25
C GLY A 64 -24.38 6.06 -5.82
N PHE A 65 -23.10 6.23 -5.45
CA PHE A 65 -22.71 6.48 -4.07
C PHE A 65 -23.06 7.90 -3.64
N THR A 66 -23.68 8.01 -2.47
CA THR A 66 -23.95 9.31 -1.86
C THR A 66 -22.67 9.91 -1.23
N PRO A 67 -22.63 11.22 -0.95
CA PRO A 67 -21.49 11.83 -0.25
C PRO A 67 -21.16 11.17 1.10
N ASN A 68 -22.16 10.67 1.82
CA ASN A 68 -21.97 9.95 3.09
C ASN A 68 -21.32 8.58 2.87
N MET A 69 -21.66 7.87 1.79
CA MET A 69 -21.05 6.58 1.43
C MET A 69 -19.57 6.75 1.09
N TRP A 70 -19.24 7.78 0.29
CA TRP A 70 -17.84 8.13 0.03
C TRP A 70 -17.10 8.55 1.30
N THR A 71 -17.75 9.34 2.17
CA THR A 71 -17.17 9.71 3.45
C THR A 71 -16.87 8.48 4.31
N ALA A 72 -17.78 7.50 4.36
CA ALA A 72 -17.57 6.26 5.10
C ALA A 72 -16.34 5.48 4.57
N LEU A 73 -16.19 5.34 3.25
CA LEU A 73 -15.02 4.70 2.63
C LEU A 73 -13.72 5.46 2.90
N ASN A 74 -13.68 6.74 2.53
CA ASN A 74 -12.47 7.53 2.56
C ASN A 74 -11.96 7.71 4.00
N LEU A 75 -12.88 7.97 4.94
CA LEU A 75 -12.53 8.14 6.34
C LEU A 75 -12.12 6.81 7.00
N SER A 76 -12.81 5.70 6.70
CA SER A 76 -12.40 4.39 7.25
C SER A 76 -11.04 3.94 6.72
N GLN A 77 -10.76 4.13 5.44
CA GLN A 77 -9.47 3.83 4.83
C GLN A 77 -8.35 4.70 5.45
N PHE A 78 -8.58 6.00 5.61
CA PHE A 78 -7.62 6.91 6.22
C PHE A 78 -7.35 6.57 7.69
N LEU A 79 -8.39 6.44 8.51
CA LEU A 79 -8.25 6.13 9.93
C LEU A 79 -7.68 4.74 10.16
N GLY A 80 -8.07 3.75 9.35
CA GLY A 80 -7.53 2.39 9.41
C GLY A 80 -6.02 2.37 9.18
N ASN A 81 -5.58 3.03 8.10
CA ASN A 81 -4.16 3.15 7.79
C ASN A 81 -3.41 3.93 8.86
N LEU A 82 -3.97 5.04 9.35
CA LEU A 82 -3.33 5.88 10.37
C LEU A 82 -3.15 5.12 11.70
N ILE A 83 -4.22 4.50 12.20
CA ILE A 83 -4.23 3.77 13.47
C ILE A 83 -3.26 2.60 13.46
N LEU A 84 -3.09 1.91 12.33
CA LEU A 84 -2.12 0.82 12.21
C LEU A 84 -0.68 1.31 11.98
N THR A 85 -0.50 2.38 11.21
CA THR A 85 0.83 2.91 10.90
C THR A 85 1.57 3.36 12.16
N ILE A 86 0.88 4.02 13.09
CA ILE A 86 1.48 4.53 14.34
C ILE A 86 2.21 3.43 15.14
N PRO A 87 1.56 2.33 15.58
CA PRO A 87 2.22 1.29 16.33
C PRO A 87 3.30 0.57 15.52
N LEU A 88 3.13 0.37 14.21
CA LEU A 88 4.16 -0.24 13.37
C LEU A 88 5.41 0.63 13.28
N VAL A 89 5.27 1.95 13.10
CA VAL A 89 6.39 2.89 13.13
C VAL A 89 7.09 2.88 14.48
N ILE A 90 6.35 2.83 15.59
CA ILE A 90 6.92 2.74 16.94
C ILE A 90 7.73 1.44 17.11
N ILE A 91 7.15 0.30 16.71
CA ILE A 91 7.80 -1.02 16.82
C ILE A 91 9.05 -1.10 15.93
N LEU A 92 8.98 -0.53 14.72
CA LEU A 92 10.06 -0.57 13.73
C LEU A 92 10.96 0.67 13.77
N TRP A 93 10.81 1.53 14.78
CA TRP A 93 11.51 2.82 14.87
C TRP A 93 13.02 2.70 14.71
N LYS A 94 13.64 1.71 15.36
CA LYS A 94 15.08 1.47 15.27
C LYS A 94 15.54 1.12 13.86
N VAL A 95 14.73 0.34 13.14
CA VAL A 95 15.02 -0.04 11.75
C VAL A 95 14.90 1.17 10.84
N ILE A 96 13.81 1.93 10.97
CA ILE A 96 13.57 3.15 10.19
C ILE A 96 14.70 4.16 10.40
N VAL A 97 15.11 4.41 11.65
CA VAL A 97 16.20 5.33 11.97
C VAL A 97 17.55 4.85 11.44
N ARG A 98 17.84 3.55 11.54
CA ARG A 98 19.06 2.95 10.96
C ARG A 98 19.08 3.16 9.45
N ASP A 99 17.99 2.82 8.78
CA ASP A 99 17.88 2.87 7.33
C ASP A 99 17.93 4.31 6.81
N PHE A 100 17.35 5.25 7.54
CA PHE A 100 17.46 6.67 7.25
C PHE A 100 18.88 7.21 7.42
N LYS A 101 19.63 6.74 8.43
CA LYS A 101 21.05 7.09 8.57
C LYS A 101 21.88 6.55 7.40
N LEU A 102 21.69 5.29 7.01
CA LEU A 102 22.32 4.67 5.84
C LEU A 102 21.88 5.35 4.53
N PHE A 103 20.65 5.83 4.47
CA PHE A 103 20.15 6.58 3.32
C PHE A 103 20.93 7.88 3.16
N LYS A 104 21.15 8.61 4.25
CA LYS A 104 21.86 9.90 4.26
C LYS A 104 23.35 9.78 3.94
N THR A 105 24.00 8.67 4.30
CA THR A 105 25.43 8.49 4.01
C THR A 105 25.71 8.45 2.51
N GLU A 106 24.76 7.94 1.73
CA GLU A 106 24.86 7.80 0.27
C GLU A 106 23.70 8.56 -0.42
N LEU A 107 23.36 9.76 0.09
CA LEU A 107 22.13 10.49 -0.27
C LEU A 107 21.89 10.56 -1.79
N TRP A 108 22.87 11.03 -2.54
CA TRP A 108 22.74 11.21 -4.00
C TRP A 108 22.62 9.90 -4.76
N HIS A 109 23.34 8.86 -4.34
CA HIS A 109 23.20 7.54 -4.92
C HIS A 109 21.78 7.01 -4.68
N ASN A 110 21.31 7.09 -3.44
CA ASN A 110 19.98 6.61 -3.05
C ASN A 110 18.84 7.40 -3.72
N LEU A 111 18.98 8.71 -3.87
CA LEU A 111 18.01 9.52 -4.63
C LEU A 111 17.97 9.15 -6.11
N ARG A 112 19.13 8.86 -6.73
CA ARG A 112 19.16 8.36 -8.13
C ARG A 112 18.51 7.00 -8.26
N VAL A 113 18.69 6.13 -7.27
CA VAL A 113 18.03 4.82 -7.23
C VAL A 113 16.52 4.97 -7.13
N ILE A 114 16.03 5.86 -6.25
CA ILE A 114 14.60 6.17 -6.15
C ILE A 114 14.08 6.73 -7.47
N GLY A 115 14.76 7.72 -8.06
CA GLY A 115 14.36 8.32 -9.33
C GLY A 115 14.35 7.32 -10.48
N PHE A 116 15.36 6.46 -10.57
CA PHE A 116 15.42 5.40 -11.58
C PHE A 116 14.31 4.36 -11.38
N GLY A 117 14.07 3.93 -10.14
CA GLY A 117 12.97 3.02 -9.81
C GLY A 117 11.61 3.59 -10.16
N PHE A 118 11.38 4.88 -9.90
CA PHE A 118 10.18 5.60 -10.29
C PHE A 118 10.01 5.67 -11.81
N ILE A 119 11.05 6.06 -12.56
CA ILE A 119 11.00 6.09 -14.04
C ILE A 119 10.73 4.70 -14.62
N LEU A 120 11.37 3.67 -14.08
CA LEU A 120 11.15 2.28 -14.50
C LEU A 120 9.70 1.84 -14.24
N MET A 121 9.13 2.27 -13.11
CA MET A 121 7.74 2.00 -12.74
C MET A 121 6.77 2.65 -13.72
N LEU A 122 6.97 3.95 -14.01
CA LEU A 122 6.17 4.66 -15.03
C LEU A 122 6.27 3.99 -16.41
N PHE A 123 7.49 3.68 -16.84
CA PHE A 123 7.72 3.05 -18.13
C PHE A 123 6.99 1.71 -18.24
N GLY A 124 7.12 0.84 -17.24
CA GLY A 124 6.51 -0.48 -17.28
C GLY A 124 4.99 -0.45 -17.14
N GLN A 125 4.42 0.45 -16.33
CA GLN A 125 2.97 0.67 -16.29
C GLN A 125 2.44 1.14 -17.64
N ASN A 126 3.10 2.12 -18.28
CA ASN A 126 2.72 2.58 -19.62
C ASN A 126 2.85 1.47 -20.67
N LEU A 127 3.89 0.64 -20.59
CA LEU A 127 4.06 -0.50 -21.50
C LEU A 127 2.95 -1.54 -21.31
N LEU A 128 2.63 -1.91 -20.07
CA LEU A 128 1.55 -2.84 -19.76
C LEU A 128 0.19 -2.32 -20.21
N SER A 129 -0.10 -1.03 -19.96
CA SER A 129 -1.32 -0.37 -20.45
C SER A 129 -1.44 -0.46 -21.98
N ARG A 130 -0.36 -0.22 -22.73
CA ARG A 130 -0.35 -0.39 -24.19
C ARG A 130 -0.56 -1.83 -24.64
N ILE A 131 0.00 -2.80 -23.90
CA ILE A 131 -0.22 -4.22 -24.15
C ILE A 131 -1.70 -4.56 -23.95
N TYR A 132 -2.31 -4.11 -22.85
CA TYR A 132 -3.74 -4.30 -22.58
C TYR A 132 -4.62 -3.69 -23.68
N GLN A 133 -4.34 -2.45 -24.08
CA GLN A 133 -5.04 -1.80 -25.18
C GLN A 133 -4.94 -2.58 -26.49
N TYR A 134 -3.77 -3.15 -26.80
CA TYR A 134 -3.59 -4.01 -27.98
C TYR A 134 -4.48 -5.26 -27.94
N PHE A 135 -4.73 -5.82 -26.75
CA PHE A 135 -5.67 -6.94 -26.55
C PHE A 135 -7.13 -6.49 -26.35
N GLY A 136 -7.44 -5.20 -26.50
CA GLY A 136 -8.78 -4.65 -26.34
C GLY A 136 -9.22 -4.47 -24.88
N ILE A 137 -8.30 -4.58 -23.92
CA ILE A 137 -8.53 -4.29 -22.50
C ILE A 137 -8.25 -2.80 -22.31
N VAL A 138 -9.31 -2.01 -22.15
CA VAL A 138 -9.25 -0.55 -22.03
C VAL A 138 -9.60 -0.04 -20.64
N ASP A 139 -10.11 -0.92 -19.78
CA ASP A 139 -10.50 -0.59 -18.42
C ASP A 139 -9.28 -0.41 -17.53
N GLU A 140 -9.50 0.19 -16.36
CA GLU A 140 -8.54 0.26 -15.26
C GLU A 140 -8.77 -0.89 -14.28
N SER A 141 -7.82 -1.11 -13.36
CA SER A 141 -8.07 -2.04 -12.26
C SER A 141 -9.18 -1.53 -11.35
N ALA A 142 -9.99 -2.43 -10.76
CA ALA A 142 -11.05 -2.05 -9.82
C ALA A 142 -10.53 -1.18 -8.64
N ASN A 143 -9.29 -1.42 -8.20
CA ASN A 143 -8.66 -0.60 -7.17
C ASN A 143 -8.33 0.81 -7.69
N GLN A 144 -7.82 0.95 -8.92
CA GLN A 144 -7.55 2.25 -9.51
C GLN A 144 -8.86 3.02 -9.74
N GLU A 145 -9.88 2.37 -10.30
CA GLU A 145 -11.21 2.94 -10.52
C GLU A 145 -11.84 3.45 -9.22
N LEU A 146 -11.83 2.64 -8.16
CA LEU A 146 -12.35 3.04 -6.85
C LEU A 146 -11.64 4.27 -6.29
N ILE A 147 -10.31 4.35 -6.45
CA ILE A 147 -9.54 5.52 -6.01
C ILE A 147 -9.93 6.77 -6.82
N MET A 148 -10.11 6.64 -8.14
CA MET A 148 -10.50 7.77 -8.99
C MET A 148 -11.85 8.35 -8.57
N TYR A 149 -12.87 7.50 -8.39
CA TYR A 149 -14.17 7.95 -7.88
C TYR A 149 -14.10 8.53 -6.46
N ALA A 150 -13.28 7.94 -5.59
CA ALA A 150 -13.08 8.43 -4.23
C ALA A 150 -12.43 9.83 -4.19
N LEU A 151 -11.63 10.19 -5.19
CA LEU A 151 -10.99 11.50 -5.33
C LEU A 151 -11.94 12.59 -5.83
N GLU A 152 -13.04 12.24 -6.49
CA GLU A 152 -14.07 13.18 -6.92
C GLU A 152 -15.01 13.59 -5.77
N ALA A 153 -15.05 12.82 -4.68
CA ALA A 153 -15.89 13.10 -3.53
C ALA A 153 -15.38 14.28 -2.68
N ASP A 154 -16.28 14.96 -1.97
CA ASP A 154 -15.94 16.05 -1.02
C ASP A 154 -14.94 15.63 0.07
N SER A 155 -14.87 14.32 0.37
CA SER A 155 -13.99 13.72 1.35
C SER A 155 -12.63 13.28 0.77
N SER A 156 -12.30 13.71 -0.44
CA SER A 156 -11.11 13.30 -1.22
C SER A 156 -9.79 13.48 -0.48
N ILE A 157 -9.68 14.46 0.41
CA ILE A 157 -8.48 14.68 1.23
C ILE A 157 -8.09 13.43 2.04
N PHE A 158 -9.06 12.66 2.54
CA PHE A 158 -8.78 11.47 3.34
C PHE A 158 -8.19 10.35 2.48
N ILE A 159 -8.78 10.07 1.30
CA ILE A 159 -8.23 9.06 0.40
C ILE A 159 -6.89 9.50 -0.18
N LEU A 160 -6.72 10.79 -0.47
CA LEU A 160 -5.47 11.34 -0.99
C LEU A 160 -4.32 11.15 0.00
N LEU A 161 -4.50 11.56 1.26
CA LEU A 161 -3.51 11.35 2.32
C LEU A 161 -3.24 9.85 2.55
N SER A 162 -4.29 9.03 2.43
CA SER A 162 -4.18 7.59 2.59
C SER A 162 -3.33 6.95 1.48
N VAL A 163 -3.67 7.18 0.20
CA VAL A 163 -3.01 6.55 -0.95
C VAL A 163 -1.61 7.12 -1.20
N VAL A 164 -1.41 8.43 -1.02
CA VAL A 164 -0.12 9.06 -1.35
C VAL A 164 0.90 8.90 -0.22
N ILE A 165 0.48 8.93 1.04
CA ILE A 165 1.41 8.94 2.18
C ILE A 165 1.32 7.67 3.02
N LEU A 166 0.14 7.37 3.56
CA LEU A 166 0.01 6.31 4.55
C LEU A 166 0.19 4.91 3.95
N ALA A 167 -0.39 4.65 2.78
CA ALA A 167 -0.31 3.35 2.10
C ALA A 167 1.13 3.01 1.71
N PRO A 168 1.92 3.87 1.03
CA PRO A 168 3.34 3.59 0.75
C PRO A 168 4.15 3.30 2.01
N LEU A 169 3.92 4.03 3.11
CA LEU A 169 4.62 3.75 4.37
C LEU A 169 4.18 2.41 4.96
N LEU A 170 2.89 2.19 5.10
CA LEU A 170 2.30 1.03 5.76
C LEU A 170 2.59 -0.27 4.99
N GLU A 171 2.36 -0.26 3.69
CA GLU A 171 2.55 -1.42 2.82
C GLU A 171 4.01 -1.81 2.72
N GLU A 172 4.94 -0.86 2.58
CA GLU A 172 6.36 -1.22 2.52
C GLU A 172 6.85 -1.76 3.88
N LEU A 173 6.37 -1.22 5.02
CA LEU A 173 6.66 -1.78 6.34
C LEU A 173 6.09 -3.20 6.51
N LEU A 174 4.87 -3.47 6.04
CA LEU A 174 4.25 -4.79 6.13
C LEU A 174 4.89 -5.80 5.17
N PHE A 175 5.09 -5.44 3.90
CA PHE A 175 5.48 -6.40 2.88
C PHE A 175 6.99 -6.50 2.67
N ARG A 176 7.77 -5.43 2.84
CA ARG A 176 9.23 -5.49 2.68
C ARG A 176 9.91 -5.62 4.01
N GLN A 177 9.61 -4.75 4.97
CA GLN A 177 10.27 -4.89 6.26
C GLN A 177 9.84 -6.17 6.97
N LEU A 178 8.53 -6.44 7.08
CA LEU A 178 8.04 -7.57 7.87
C LEU A 178 7.91 -8.89 7.08
N PHE A 179 7.16 -8.92 5.97
CA PHE A 179 6.91 -10.15 5.23
C PHE A 179 8.16 -10.67 4.52
N PHE A 180 8.88 -9.84 3.77
CA PHE A 180 10.16 -10.23 3.16
C PHE A 180 11.16 -10.66 4.24
N GLY A 181 11.26 -9.88 5.34
CA GLY A 181 12.08 -10.23 6.50
C GLY A 181 11.71 -11.58 7.12
N LEU A 182 10.41 -11.92 7.18
CA LEU A 182 9.93 -13.23 7.63
C LEU A 182 10.43 -14.36 6.70
N LEU A 183 10.35 -14.16 5.37
CA LEU A 183 10.83 -15.14 4.38
C LEU A 183 12.34 -15.39 4.51
N GLU A 184 13.14 -14.33 4.70
CA GLU A 184 14.59 -14.44 4.89
C GLU A 184 14.95 -15.02 6.26
N GLU A 185 14.34 -14.54 7.35
CA GLU A 185 14.81 -14.84 8.71
C GLU A 185 14.21 -16.10 9.32
N LYS A 186 12.93 -16.40 9.05
CA LYS A 186 12.27 -17.59 9.58
C LYS A 186 12.36 -18.76 8.62
N PHE A 187 12.03 -18.52 7.35
CA PHE A 187 11.98 -19.57 6.33
C PHE A 187 13.32 -19.78 5.61
N LYS A 188 14.29 -18.89 5.82
CA LYS A 188 15.65 -19.00 5.25
C LYS A 188 15.66 -19.07 3.72
N PHE A 189 14.66 -18.45 3.08
CA PHE A 189 14.60 -18.40 1.63
C PHE A 189 15.69 -17.49 1.06
N PRO A 190 16.28 -17.85 -0.10
CA PRO A 190 17.15 -16.94 -0.84
C PRO A 190 16.43 -15.65 -1.20
N LYS A 191 17.15 -14.52 -1.26
CA LYS A 191 16.61 -13.19 -1.56
C LYS A 191 15.74 -13.15 -2.82
N VAL A 192 16.14 -13.84 -3.89
CA VAL A 192 15.37 -13.89 -5.14
C VAL A 192 14.01 -14.57 -4.94
N VAL A 193 13.97 -15.65 -4.16
CA VAL A 193 12.72 -16.36 -3.84
C VAL A 193 11.84 -15.49 -2.94
N ALA A 194 12.42 -14.86 -1.91
CA ALA A 194 11.68 -13.95 -1.03
C ALA A 194 11.08 -12.76 -1.80
N LEU A 195 11.83 -12.20 -2.77
CA LEU A 195 11.37 -11.15 -3.67
C LEU A 195 10.16 -11.59 -4.49
N LEU A 196 10.26 -12.73 -5.19
CA LEU A 196 9.18 -13.22 -6.05
C LEU A 196 7.91 -13.52 -5.24
N ILE A 197 8.05 -14.13 -4.07
CA ILE A 197 6.91 -14.42 -3.18
C ILE A 197 6.30 -13.13 -2.64
N SER A 198 7.11 -12.19 -2.14
CA SER A 198 6.63 -10.90 -1.64
C SER A 198 5.88 -10.12 -2.73
N ALA A 199 6.42 -10.10 -3.96
CA ALA A 199 5.79 -9.44 -5.10
C ALA A 199 4.47 -10.10 -5.50
N ALA A 200 4.41 -11.43 -5.56
CA ALA A 200 3.20 -12.17 -5.92
C ALA A 200 2.09 -11.99 -4.89
N VAL A 201 2.41 -12.06 -3.60
CA VAL A 201 1.44 -11.84 -2.51
C VAL A 201 0.91 -10.41 -2.54
N PHE A 202 1.79 -9.42 -2.73
CA PHE A 202 1.37 -8.02 -2.86
C PHE A 202 0.39 -7.85 -4.02
N ALA A 203 0.71 -8.38 -5.20
CA ALA A 203 -0.13 -8.27 -6.38
C ALA A 203 -1.49 -8.96 -6.23
N ALA A 204 -1.51 -10.16 -5.64
CA ALA A 204 -2.74 -10.92 -5.42
C ALA A 204 -3.72 -10.22 -4.46
N LEU A 205 -3.22 -9.36 -3.56
CA LEU A 205 -4.06 -8.57 -2.66
C LEU A 205 -4.66 -7.33 -3.34
N HIS A 206 -4.14 -6.92 -4.49
CA HIS A 206 -4.61 -5.76 -5.23
C HIS A 206 -5.53 -6.13 -6.39
N ALA A 207 -5.24 -7.24 -7.07
CA ALA A 207 -6.03 -7.72 -8.20
C ALA A 207 -5.98 -9.25 -8.33
N TYR A 208 -7.13 -9.84 -8.63
CA TYR A 208 -7.29 -11.27 -8.90
C TYR A 208 -7.50 -11.57 -10.40
N ASP A 209 -7.56 -10.53 -11.23
CA ASP A 209 -7.77 -10.59 -12.68
C ASP A 209 -6.46 -10.28 -13.45
N ILE A 210 -6.57 -9.87 -14.71
CA ILE A 210 -5.41 -9.54 -15.55
C ILE A 210 -4.56 -8.40 -14.98
N PHE A 211 -5.13 -7.47 -14.20
CA PHE A 211 -4.40 -6.37 -13.58
C PHE A 211 -3.45 -6.86 -12.47
N PHE A 212 -3.51 -8.13 -12.06
CA PHE A 212 -2.48 -8.76 -11.24
C PHE A 212 -1.07 -8.48 -11.79
N PHE A 213 -0.86 -8.56 -13.11
CA PHE A 213 0.46 -8.37 -13.70
C PHE A 213 0.98 -6.92 -13.58
N GLN A 214 0.08 -5.94 -13.50
CA GLN A 214 0.43 -4.54 -13.25
C GLN A 214 0.95 -4.35 -11.83
N TYR A 215 0.23 -4.89 -10.84
CA TYR A 215 0.66 -4.85 -9.45
C TYR A 215 1.89 -5.73 -9.19
N PHE A 216 2.02 -6.86 -9.88
CA PHE A 216 3.17 -7.74 -9.78
C PHE A 216 4.43 -7.04 -10.29
N PHE A 217 4.35 -6.39 -11.45
CA PHE A 217 5.47 -5.61 -11.98
C PHE A 217 5.87 -4.48 -11.01
N MET A 218 4.91 -3.73 -10.49
CA MET A 218 5.17 -2.71 -9.47
C MET A 218 5.86 -3.30 -8.23
N ALA A 219 5.35 -4.41 -7.71
CA ALA A 219 5.89 -5.06 -6.53
C ALA A 219 7.28 -5.67 -6.75
N LEU A 220 7.60 -6.12 -7.97
CA LEU A 220 8.95 -6.55 -8.34
C LEU A 220 9.97 -5.41 -8.24
N ILE A 221 9.60 -4.19 -8.68
CA ILE A 221 10.46 -3.01 -8.54
C ILE A 221 10.66 -2.66 -7.07
N LEU A 222 9.58 -2.65 -6.28
CA LEU A 222 9.64 -2.30 -4.85
C LEU A 222 10.45 -3.34 -4.06
N ALA A 223 10.14 -4.63 -4.20
CA ALA A 223 10.88 -5.70 -3.53
C ALA A 223 12.33 -5.82 -4.05
N GLY A 224 12.56 -5.57 -5.34
CA GLY A 224 13.89 -5.50 -5.94
C GLY A 224 14.72 -4.36 -5.37
N SER A 225 14.16 -3.16 -5.31
CA SER A 225 14.84 -1.99 -4.74
C SER A 225 15.14 -2.18 -3.25
N TYR A 226 14.25 -2.82 -2.49
CA TYR A 226 14.55 -3.20 -1.11
C TYR A 226 15.74 -4.18 -1.04
N SER A 227 15.65 -5.28 -1.77
CA SER A 227 16.61 -6.39 -1.68
C SER A 227 18.01 -6.04 -2.17
N LEU A 228 18.10 -5.27 -3.27
CA LEU A 228 19.34 -4.87 -3.92
C LEU A 228 20.05 -3.74 -3.17
N PHE A 229 19.30 -2.87 -2.47
CA PHE A 229 19.85 -1.71 -1.77
C PHE A 229 19.88 -1.90 -0.25
N LYS A 230 20.56 -2.97 0.18
CA LYS A 230 20.90 -3.28 1.58
C LYS A 230 19.68 -3.46 2.50
N ASN A 231 18.54 -3.92 1.96
CA ASN A 231 17.29 -4.05 2.72
C ASN A 231 16.90 -2.73 3.40
N ASN A 232 17.16 -1.59 2.72
CA ASN A 232 16.88 -0.26 3.24
C ASN A 232 15.44 0.13 2.88
N ILE A 233 14.58 0.29 3.89
CA ILE A 233 13.15 0.52 3.69
C ILE A 233 12.82 1.90 3.10
N ILE A 234 13.73 2.89 3.22
CA ILE A 234 13.49 4.25 2.73
C ILE A 234 13.46 4.28 1.19
N ILE A 235 14.21 3.40 0.53
CA ILE A 235 14.28 3.32 -0.94
C ILE A 235 12.93 2.94 -1.56
N PRO A 236 12.33 1.77 -1.23
CA PRO A 236 11.03 1.41 -1.80
C PRO A 236 9.91 2.34 -1.34
N ILE A 237 9.93 2.87 -0.10
CA ILE A 237 8.97 3.90 0.34
C ILE A 237 9.03 5.11 -0.58
N GLY A 238 10.23 5.59 -0.92
CA GLY A 238 10.39 6.74 -1.80
C GLY A 238 9.88 6.48 -3.22
N ILE A 239 10.17 5.30 -3.79
CA ILE A 239 9.67 4.91 -5.12
C ILE A 239 8.14 4.82 -5.12
N HIS A 240 7.57 4.14 -4.13
CA HIS A 240 6.12 3.95 -4.00
C HIS A 240 5.41 5.28 -3.76
N PHE A 241 5.93 6.12 -2.87
CA PHE A 241 5.42 7.48 -2.64
C PHE A 241 5.37 8.29 -3.94
N LEU A 242 6.47 8.31 -4.72
CA LEU A 242 6.49 9.05 -5.98
C LEU A 242 5.50 8.48 -7.00
N ASN A 243 5.40 7.15 -7.10
CA ASN A 243 4.42 6.49 -7.96
C ASN A 243 2.99 6.92 -7.62
N ASN A 244 2.62 6.88 -6.34
CA ASN A 244 1.27 7.26 -5.92
C ASN A 244 1.05 8.76 -5.99
N ALA A 245 2.09 9.58 -5.81
CA ALA A 245 2.00 11.03 -5.97
C ALA A 245 1.68 11.49 -7.40
N VAL A 246 1.86 10.63 -8.42
CA VAL A 246 1.37 10.87 -9.78
C VAL A 246 -0.14 11.13 -9.80
N ILE A 247 -0.88 10.56 -8.85
CA ILE A 247 -2.32 10.77 -8.74
C ILE A 247 -2.70 12.25 -8.50
N LEU A 248 -1.78 13.05 -7.96
CA LEU A 248 -1.99 14.48 -7.79
C LEU A 248 -2.19 15.21 -9.13
N LEU A 249 -1.64 14.69 -10.23
CA LEU A 249 -1.86 15.25 -11.57
C LEU A 249 -3.35 15.18 -11.95
N TYR A 250 -3.99 14.04 -11.69
CA TYR A 250 -5.43 13.87 -11.93
C TYR A 250 -6.27 14.80 -11.06
N VAL A 251 -5.86 15.02 -9.80
CA VAL A 251 -6.57 15.97 -8.90
C VAL A 251 -6.49 17.40 -9.44
N PHE A 252 -5.35 17.80 -10.02
CA PHE A 252 -5.24 19.12 -10.66
C PHE A 252 -6.16 19.25 -11.89
N ASP A 253 -6.33 18.17 -12.67
CA ASP A 253 -7.24 18.16 -13.82
C ASP A 253 -8.73 18.19 -13.41
N ILE A 254 -9.07 17.70 -12.22
CA ILE A 254 -10.44 17.76 -11.67
C ILE A 254 -10.78 19.16 -11.14
N ILE A 255 -9.80 19.84 -10.51
CA ILE A 255 -10.00 21.14 -9.83
C ILE A 255 -9.77 22.32 -10.78
N GLY A 256 -9.02 22.13 -11.87
CA GLY A 256 -8.70 23.14 -12.89
C GLY A 256 -9.75 23.25 -13.99
#